data_AF-A0AAN8G1T5-F1
#
_entry.id   AF-A0AAN8G1T5-F1
#
_cell.length_a   1.000
_cell.length_b   1.000
_cell.length_c   1.000
_cell.angle_alpha   90.00
_cell.angle_beta   90.00
_cell.angle_gamma   90.00
#
_symmetry.space_group_name_H-M   'P 1'
#
loop_
_entity.id
_entity.type
_entity.pdbx_description
1 polymer ?
#
loop_
_entity_poly.entity_id
_entity_poly.type
_entity_poly.pdbx_seq_one_letter_code
_entity_poly.pdbx_strand_id
1 'polypeptide(L)'
;MGSSGAGKTSLLNVLTSRNLSGLNVSGFVTVDGSCVSKWRMKEISAFVQQHDMFIGTLTVREHLRFMAKMRMGSAYTTAEHYLRVEDVIRK
;
A
#
# COMPACT_ATOMS: atom_id res chain seq x y z
N MET A 1 9.61 -8.10 -18.78
CA MET A 1 8.19 -7.81 -18.50
C MET A 1 7.34 -8.87 -19.18
N GLY A 2 6.41 -9.55 -18.48
CA GLY A 2 5.56 -10.59 -19.09
C GLY A 2 4.39 -10.00 -19.89
N SER A 3 3.82 -10.75 -20.83
CA SER A 3 2.65 -10.36 -21.64
C SER A 3 1.40 -10.09 -20.77
N SER A 4 0.40 -9.40 -21.33
CA SER A 4 -0.90 -9.24 -20.65
C SER A 4 -1.49 -10.62 -20.33
N GLY A 5 -2.09 -10.77 -19.15
CA GLY A 5 -2.62 -12.07 -18.69
C GLY A 5 -1.59 -13.03 -18.09
N ALA A 6 -0.29 -12.74 -18.12
CA ALA A 6 0.76 -13.58 -17.52
C ALA A 6 0.75 -13.67 -15.97
N GLY A 7 -0.33 -13.23 -15.30
CA GLY A 7 -0.47 -13.34 -13.85
C GLY A 7 0.28 -12.31 -13.01
N LYS A 8 0.84 -11.24 -13.60
CA LYS A 8 1.62 -10.21 -12.89
C LYS A 8 0.85 -9.60 -11.70
N THR A 9 -0.39 -9.15 -11.96
CA THR A 9 -1.26 -8.58 -10.93
C THR A 9 -1.65 -9.63 -9.88
N SER A 10 -1.91 -10.87 -10.31
CA SER A 10 -2.23 -11.99 -9.41
C SER A 10 -1.05 -12.31 -8.48
N LEU A 11 0.19 -12.29 -9.00
CA LEU A 11 1.40 -12.50 -8.22
C LEU A 11 1.57 -11.41 -7.15
N LEU A 12 1.42 -10.13 -7.52
CA LEU A 12 1.51 -9.03 -6.56
C LEU A 12 0.40 -9.09 -5.50
N ASN A 13 -0.80 -9.51 -5.89
CA ASN A 13 -1.91 -9.75 -4.95
C ASN A 13 -1.57 -10.87 -3.94
N VAL A 14 -0.97 -11.97 -4.38
CA VAL A 14 -0.49 -13.04 -3.50
C VAL A 14 0.57 -12.55 -2.53
N LEU A 15 1.62 -11.88 -3.04
CA LEU A 15 2.70 -11.36 -2.20
C LEU A 15 2.20 -10.36 -1.16
N THR A 16 1.28 -9.48 -1.55
CA THR A 16 0.74 -8.45 -0.64
C THR A 16 -0.44 -8.95 0.21
N SER A 17 -0.83 -10.22 0.06
CA SER A 17 -2.00 -10.82 0.72
C SER A 17 -3.30 -10.03 0.51
N ARG A 18 -3.53 -9.52 -0.71
CA ARG A 18 -4.72 -8.74 -1.11
C ARG A 18 -5.46 -9.42 -2.26
N ASN A 19 -6.77 -9.19 -2.38
CA ASN A 19 -7.59 -9.64 -3.51
C ASN A 19 -7.42 -11.14 -3.86
N LEU A 20 -7.39 -12.01 -2.85
CA LEU A 20 -7.14 -13.45 -2.99
C LEU A 20 -8.39 -14.27 -3.35
N SER A 21 -9.53 -13.61 -3.54
CA SER A 21 -10.79 -14.31 -3.85
C SER A 21 -10.66 -15.04 -5.19
N GLY A 22 -11.06 -16.31 -5.23
CA GLY A 22 -10.96 -17.15 -6.44
C GLY A 22 -9.56 -17.65 -6.78
N LEU A 23 -8.53 -17.39 -5.94
CA LEU A 23 -7.18 -17.90 -6.12
C LEU A 23 -6.91 -19.06 -5.16
N ASN A 24 -6.40 -20.17 -5.69
CA ASN A 24 -5.81 -21.22 -4.88
C ASN A 24 -4.32 -20.89 -4.69
N VAL A 25 -3.91 -20.59 -3.45
CA VAL A 25 -2.57 -20.12 -3.12
C VAL A 25 -1.88 -21.18 -2.26
N SER A 26 -0.70 -21.62 -2.68
CA SER A 26 0.16 -22.53 -1.94
C SER A 26 1.57 -21.95 -1.75
N GLY A 27 2.30 -22.45 -0.76
CA GLY A 27 3.62 -21.96 -0.38
C GLY A 27 3.60 -20.89 0.72
N PHE A 28 4.77 -20.30 0.98
CA PHE A 28 4.96 -19.31 2.05
C PHE A 28 5.58 -18.03 1.46
N VAL A 29 5.15 -16.89 1.99
CA VAL A 29 5.77 -15.60 1.72
C VAL A 29 6.68 -15.26 2.89
N THR A 30 7.95 -15.01 2.60
CA THR A 30 8.95 -14.60 3.58
C THR A 30 9.42 -13.18 3.30
N VAL A 31 9.71 -12.44 4.37
CA VAL A 31 10.41 -11.15 4.33
C VAL A 31 11.59 -11.27 5.26
N ASP A 32 12.78 -10.96 4.76
CA ASP A 32 14.05 -11.11 5.47
C ASP A 32 14.24 -12.51 6.08
N GLY A 33 13.90 -13.54 5.31
CA GLY A 33 14.02 -14.95 5.70
C GLY A 33 12.94 -15.44 6.67
N SER A 34 12.05 -14.57 7.15
CA SER A 34 10.99 -14.93 8.10
C SER A 34 9.63 -15.00 7.44
N CYS A 35 8.84 -16.03 7.73
CA CYS A 35 7.45 -16.13 7.27
C CYS A 35 6.63 -14.96 7.84
N VAL A 36 5.91 -14.27 6.97
CA VAL A 36 5.10 -13.10 7.35
C VAL A 36 3.62 -13.41 7.31
N SER A 37 2.91 -13.00 8.36
CA SER A 37 1.45 -13.08 8.39
C SER A 37 0.84 -12.02 7.46
N LYS A 38 -0.41 -12.25 7.03
CA LYS A 38 -1.17 -11.28 6.22
C LYS A 38 -1.28 -9.92 6.89
N TRP A 39 -1.36 -9.89 8.22
CA TRP A 39 -1.40 -8.67 9.01
C TRP A 39 -0.05 -7.95 8.96
N ARG A 40 1.04 -8.66 9.25
CA ARG A 40 2.38 -8.09 9.24
C ARG A 40 2.76 -7.55 7.86
N MET A 41 2.39 -8.28 6.79
CA MET A 41 2.60 -7.83 5.41
C MET A 41 1.93 -6.46 5.14
N LYS A 42 0.73 -6.22 5.67
CA LYS A 42 0.02 -4.93 5.51
C LYS A 42 0.67 -3.79 6.29
N GLU A 43 1.32 -4.08 7.42
CA GLU A 43 2.02 -3.06 8.22
C GLU A 43 3.34 -2.61 7.58
N ILE A 44 4.09 -3.55 7.00
CA ILE A 44 5.46 -3.30 6.54
C ILE A 44 5.56 -2.94 5.05
N SER A 45 4.48 -3.11 4.29
CA SER A 45 4.47 -2.87 2.84
C SER A 45 3.41 -1.88 2.40
N ALA A 46 3.69 -1.18 1.30
CA ALA A 46 2.73 -0.36 0.58
C ALA A 46 2.44 -0.99 -0.78
N PHE A 47 1.17 -1.07 -1.15
CA PHE A 47 0.72 -1.58 -2.45
C PHE A 47 -0.27 -0.61 -3.07
N VAL A 48 0.11 -0.08 -4.23
CA VAL A 48 -0.71 0.78 -5.08
C VAL A 48 -1.45 -0.10 -6.07
N GLN A 49 -2.79 -0.01 -6.07
CA GLN A 49 -3.62 -0.77 -6.98
C GLN A 49 -3.59 -0.18 -8.39
N GLN A 50 -3.93 -1.00 -9.39
CA GLN A 50 -4.04 -0.55 -10.78
C GLN A 50 -5.19 0.44 -11.00
N HIS A 51 -6.23 0.37 -10.17
CA HIS A 51 -7.33 1.32 -10.16
C HIS A 51 -7.15 2.29 -9.00
N ASP A 52 -7.29 3.57 -9.32
CA ASP A 52 -7.19 4.63 -8.34
C ASP A 52 -8.44 4.71 -7.46
N MET A 53 -8.22 4.95 -6.17
CA MET A 53 -9.29 5.17 -5.19
C MET A 53 -9.20 6.58 -4.61
N PHE A 54 -9.45 7.58 -5.44
CA PHE A 54 -9.48 8.98 -5.01
C PHE A 54 -10.88 9.44 -4.62
N ILE A 55 -10.94 10.36 -3.66
CA ILE A 55 -12.16 11.08 -3.31
C ILE A 55 -12.18 12.34 -4.18
N GLY A 56 -13.06 12.39 -5.19
CA GLY A 56 -13.07 13.46 -6.19
C GLY A 56 -13.36 14.86 -5.66
N THR A 57 -13.79 15.00 -4.41
CA THR A 57 -14.01 16.29 -3.75
C THR A 57 -12.78 16.83 -3.02
N LEU A 58 -11.69 16.06 -2.91
CA LEU A 58 -10.45 16.49 -2.26
C LEU A 58 -9.39 16.89 -3.28
N THR A 59 -8.66 17.97 -2.99
CA THR A 59 -7.42 18.28 -3.71
C THR A 59 -6.33 17.26 -3.39
N VAL A 60 -5.29 17.17 -4.23
CA VAL A 60 -4.14 16.29 -4.02
C VAL A 60 -3.53 16.47 -2.62
N ARG A 61 -3.32 17.72 -2.20
CA ARG A 61 -2.74 18.04 -0.89
C ARG A 61 -3.65 17.61 0.26
N GLU A 62 -4.96 17.81 0.14
CA GLU A 62 -5.93 17.38 1.17
C GLU A 62 -5.98 15.85 1.29
N HIS A 63 -6.01 15.15 0.16
CA HIS A 63 -5.99 13.69 0.12
C HIS A 63 -4.74 13.14 0.80
N LEU A 64 -3.56 13.68 0.48
CA LEU A 64 -2.30 13.27 1.10
C LEU A 64 -2.23 13.58 2.60
N ARG A 65 -2.75 14.74 3.04
CA ARG A 65 -2.83 15.07 4.48
C ARG A 65 -3.75 14.13 5.24
N PHE A 66 -4.89 13.77 4.65
CA PHE A 66 -5.80 12.79 5.23
C PHE A 66 -5.11 11.42 5.37
N MET A 67 -4.45 10.96 4.31
CA MET A 67 -3.72 9.68 4.30
C MET A 67 -2.55 9.68 5.29
N ALA A 68 -1.80 10.79 5.42
CA ALA A 68 -0.70 10.92 6.36
C ALA A 68 -1.16 10.75 7.81
N LYS A 69 -2.26 11.43 8.20
CA LYS A 69 -2.87 11.28 9.53
C LYS A 69 -3.29 9.84 9.83
N MET A 70 -3.84 9.14 8.85
CA MET A 70 -4.31 7.75 9.00
C MET A 70 -3.17 6.73 9.06
N ARG A 71 -2.03 6.99 8.41
CA ARG A 71 -0.97 5.99 8.20
C ARG A 71 0.26 6.17 9.06
N MET A 72 0.61 7.40 9.43
CA MET A 72 1.82 7.67 10.22
C MET A 72 1.62 7.37 11.72
N GLY A 73 0.37 7.28 12.19
CA GLY A 73 0.06 6.94 13.58
C GLY A 73 0.15 8.14 14.53
N SER A 74 -0.21 7.91 15.79
CA SER A 74 -0.34 8.96 16.82
C SER A 74 1.00 9.50 17.38
N ALA A 75 2.12 8.88 17.01
CA ALA A 75 3.45 9.32 17.43
C ALA A 75 3.89 10.64 16.77
N TYR A 76 3.23 11.05 15.69
CA TYR A 76 3.55 12.26 14.94
C TYR A 76 2.54 13.37 15.22
N THR A 77 3.04 14.59 15.27
CA THR A 77 2.23 15.79 15.36
C THR A 77 1.58 16.14 14.03
N THR A 78 0.53 16.96 14.08
CA THR A 78 -0.11 17.48 12.86
C THR A 78 0.87 18.25 11.97
N ALA A 79 1.81 18.98 12.57
CA ALA A 79 2.85 19.69 11.83
C ALA A 79 3.77 18.73 11.08
N GLU A 80 4.22 17.64 11.72
CA GLU A 80 5.06 16.63 11.08
C GLU A 80 4.34 15.90 9.96
N HIS A 81 3.04 15.60 10.10
CA HIS A 81 2.25 15.07 8.99
C HIS A 81 2.25 16.02 7.79
N TYR A 82 2.08 17.33 8.02
CA TYR A 82 2.00 18.30 6.93
C TYR A 82 3.36 18.51 6.27
N LEU A 83 4.43 18.57 7.06
CA LEU A 83 5.80 18.61 6.55
C LEU A 83 6.07 17.39 5.65
N ARG A 84 5.69 16.19 6.11
CA ARG A 84 5.86 14.97 5.32
C ARG A 84 5.11 15.03 3.98
N VAL A 85 3.92 15.63 3.95
CA VAL A 85 3.14 15.80 2.70
C VAL A 85 3.80 16.79 1.76
N GLU A 86 4.27 17.93 2.25
CA GLU A 86 4.95 18.90 1.38
C GLU A 86 6.26 18.32 0.81
N ASP A 87 6.98 17.49 1.58
CA ASP A 87 8.17 16.77 1.09
C ASP A 87 7.86 15.77 -0.02
N VAL A 88 6.69 15.11 0.03
CA VAL A 88 6.25 14.19 -1.03
C VAL A 88 5.81 14.93 -2.28
N ILE A 89 5.19 16.10 -2.14
CA ILE A 89 4.72 16.90 -3.29
C ILE A 89 5.88 17.58 -4.02
N ARG A 90 6.95 17.96 -3.31
CA ARG A 90 8.10 18.67 -3.89
C ARG A 90 9.12 17.76 -4.58
N LYS A 91 9.11 16.46 -4.29
CA LYS A 91 9.98 15.46 -4.92
C LYS A 91 9.37 14.95 -6.21
#